data_AF-A0A1I1RYT1-F1
#
_entry.id   AF-A0A1I1RYT1-F1
#
_cell.length_a   1.000
_cell.length_b   1.000
_cell.length_c   1.000
_cell.angle_alpha   90.00
_cell.angle_beta   90.00
_cell.angle_gamma   90.00
#
_symmetry.space_group_name_H-M   'P 1'
#
loop_
_entity.id
_entity.type
_entity.pdbx_description
1 polymer ?
#
loop_
_entity_poly.entity_id
_entity_poly.type
_entity_poly.pdbx_seq_one_letter_code
_entity_poly.pdbx_strand_id
1 'polypeptide(L)'
;MPMPESITMTMREFDRFKVIQAVVEQGLPIWRAAEKLGLSRRQIERLALRYRKDGPCGLGSRKRGCSSNRQLPPGLESRVRGLIRDSYADFGPTLAAEKLRERHGIDLAKETVRRIMIDAGFWVPRKLRPPKVHQPHNRRACLGELVQIDGSDHAWFEDRAPACTLLVFVDDATVRLMELLFTTASTPTRSPSSAACSPSSKA
;
A
#
# COMPACT_ATOMS: atom_id res chain seq x y z
N MET A 1 -3.31 -41.43 -33.11
CA MET A 1 -2.85 -42.06 -31.86
C MET A 1 -3.63 -41.43 -30.71
N PRO A 2 -4.42 -42.18 -29.92
CA PRO A 2 -5.03 -41.62 -28.72
C PRO A 2 -3.90 -41.22 -27.77
N MET A 3 -3.87 -39.95 -27.37
CA MET A 3 -2.94 -39.47 -26.36
C MET A 3 -3.27 -40.20 -25.04
N PRO A 4 -2.28 -40.75 -24.32
CA PRO A 4 -2.56 -41.39 -23.05
C PRO A 4 -3.23 -40.37 -22.11
N GLU A 5 -4.29 -40.79 -21.39
CA GLU A 5 -4.85 -39.99 -20.31
C GLU A 5 -3.77 -39.74 -19.25
N SER A 6 -3.21 -38.53 -19.24
CA SER A 6 -2.15 -38.15 -18.31
C SER A 6 -2.72 -37.39 -17.12
N ILE A 7 -2.46 -37.86 -15.90
CA ILE A 7 -2.84 -37.19 -14.66
C ILE A 7 -1.66 -36.36 -14.16
N THR A 8 -1.80 -35.04 -14.11
CA THR A 8 -0.79 -34.15 -13.53
C THR A 8 -1.01 -33.96 -12.03
N MET A 9 -0.05 -34.40 -11.23
CA MET A 9 -0.06 -34.27 -9.76
C MET A 9 1.24 -33.64 -9.27
N THR A 10 1.16 -32.89 -8.17
CA THR A 10 2.38 -32.53 -7.41
C THR A 10 2.92 -33.76 -6.68
N MET A 11 4.20 -33.75 -6.32
CA MET A 11 4.81 -34.87 -5.58
C MET A 11 4.06 -35.19 -4.28
N ARG A 12 3.62 -34.15 -3.55
CA ARG A 12 2.80 -34.31 -2.33
C ARG A 12 1.46 -34.97 -2.60
N GLU A 13 0.84 -34.72 -3.74
CA GLU A 13 -0.43 -35.35 -4.11
C GLU A 13 -0.23 -36.78 -4.60
N PHE A 14 0.91 -37.07 -5.21
CA PHE A 14 1.29 -38.43 -5.57
C PHE A 14 1.59 -39.30 -4.33
N ASP A 15 2.31 -38.76 -3.35
CA ASP A 15 2.54 -39.44 -2.06
C ASP A 15 1.22 -39.70 -1.32
N ARG A 16 0.33 -38.70 -1.33
CA ARG A 16 -1.03 -38.84 -0.81
C ARG A 16 -1.81 -39.91 -1.57
N PHE A 17 -1.70 -39.97 -2.89
CA PHE A 17 -2.33 -40.99 -3.71
C PHE A 17 -1.93 -42.39 -3.27
N LYS A 18 -0.63 -42.67 -3.11
CA LYS A 18 -0.15 -43.98 -2.65
C LYS A 18 -0.74 -44.39 -1.31
N VAL A 19 -0.81 -43.45 -0.36
CA VAL A 19 -1.34 -43.74 0.98
C VAL A 19 -2.85 -43.95 0.95
N ILE A 20 -3.61 -43.14 0.20
CA ILE A 20 -5.06 -43.30 0.08
C ILE A 20 -5.43 -44.55 -0.71
N GLN A 21 -4.65 -44.91 -1.74
CA GLN A 21 -4.78 -46.17 -2.45
C GLN A 21 -4.64 -47.35 -1.48
N ALA A 22 -3.62 -47.35 -0.60
CA ALA A 22 -3.47 -48.38 0.41
C ALA A 22 -4.64 -48.46 1.41
N VAL A 23 -5.28 -47.33 1.75
CA VAL A 23 -6.49 -47.32 2.60
C VAL A 23 -7.66 -47.99 1.92
N VAL A 24 -7.85 -47.77 0.61
CA VAL A 24 -9.01 -48.25 -0.13
C VAL A 24 -8.82 -49.68 -0.63
N GLU A 25 -7.64 -50.02 -1.15
CA GLU A 25 -7.37 -51.31 -1.82
C GLU A 25 -6.69 -52.33 -0.91
N GLN A 26 -5.89 -51.88 0.07
CA GLN A 26 -5.06 -52.75 0.92
C GLN A 26 -5.52 -52.77 2.38
N GLY A 27 -6.63 -52.11 2.71
CA GLY A 27 -7.21 -52.09 4.06
C GLY A 27 -6.36 -51.36 5.10
N LEU A 28 -5.49 -50.43 4.70
CA LEU A 28 -4.69 -49.63 5.64
C LEU A 28 -5.64 -48.83 6.57
N PRO A 29 -5.51 -48.94 7.91
CA PRO A 29 -6.42 -48.26 8.80
C PRO A 29 -6.27 -46.74 8.71
N ILE A 30 -7.41 -46.04 8.73
CA ILE A 30 -7.52 -44.58 8.53
C ILE A 30 -6.62 -43.78 9.48
N TRP A 31 -6.50 -44.22 10.75
CA TRP A 31 -5.66 -43.52 11.74
C TRP A 31 -4.17 -43.54 11.37
N ARG A 32 -3.69 -44.64 10.78
CA ARG A 32 -2.29 -44.79 10.37
C ARG A 32 -1.98 -43.99 9.11
N ALA A 33 -2.95 -43.89 8.20
CA ALA A 33 -2.87 -42.99 7.05
C ALA A 33 -2.90 -41.51 7.46
N ALA A 34 -3.71 -41.17 8.47
CA ALA A 34 -3.79 -39.83 9.04
C ALA A 34 -2.45 -39.39 9.63
N GLU A 35 -1.80 -40.26 10.42
CA GLU A 35 -0.47 -40.04 10.98
C GLU A 35 0.59 -39.85 9.87
N LYS A 36 0.64 -40.78 8.90
CA LYS A 36 1.62 -40.74 7.80
C LYS A 36 1.53 -39.48 6.94
N LEU A 37 0.33 -38.92 6.76
CA LEU A 37 0.09 -37.72 5.96
C LEU A 37 0.01 -36.43 6.77
N GLY A 38 0.02 -36.50 8.11
CA GLY A 38 -0.21 -35.36 8.99
C GLY A 38 -1.59 -34.71 8.78
N LEU A 39 -2.62 -35.51 8.48
CA LEU A 39 -3.98 -35.05 8.19
C LEU A 39 -4.98 -35.56 9.22
N SER A 40 -6.09 -34.85 9.39
CA SER A 40 -7.18 -35.34 10.25
C SER A 40 -7.86 -36.60 9.67
N ARG A 41 -8.38 -37.47 10.54
CA ARG A 41 -9.16 -38.66 10.13
C ARG A 41 -10.28 -38.34 9.16
N ARG A 42 -11.06 -37.28 9.43
CA ARG A 42 -12.13 -36.76 8.55
C ARG A 42 -11.63 -36.41 7.15
N GLN A 43 -10.41 -35.87 7.05
CA GLN A 43 -9.81 -35.53 5.76
C GLN A 43 -9.39 -36.78 5.00
N ILE A 44 -8.83 -37.78 5.67
CA ILE A 44 -8.51 -39.08 5.07
C ILE A 44 -9.78 -39.77 4.56
N GLU A 45 -10.84 -39.82 5.35
CA GLU A 45 -12.14 -40.38 4.95
C GLU A 45 -12.70 -39.67 3.71
N ARG A 46 -12.65 -38.34 3.68
CA ARG A 46 -13.08 -37.55 2.53
C ARG A 46 -12.25 -37.85 1.28
N LEU A 47 -10.94 -38.06 1.43
CA LEU A 47 -10.05 -38.41 0.32
C LEU A 47 -10.31 -39.84 -0.17
N ALA A 48 -10.51 -40.80 0.73
CA ALA A 48 -10.87 -42.17 0.39
C ALA A 48 -12.22 -42.24 -0.36
N LEU A 49 -13.22 -41.47 0.08
CA LEU A 49 -14.50 -41.38 -0.62
C LEU A 49 -14.34 -40.79 -2.03
N ARG A 50 -13.52 -39.75 -2.19
CA ARG A 50 -13.22 -39.16 -3.50
C ARG A 50 -12.48 -40.14 -4.41
N TYR A 51 -11.51 -40.88 -3.87
CA TYR A 51 -10.77 -41.88 -4.61
C TYR A 51 -11.70 -43.00 -5.13
N ARG A 52 -12.65 -43.46 -4.31
CA ARG A 52 -13.65 -44.45 -4.74
C ARG A 52 -14.56 -43.96 -5.86
N LYS A 53 -14.86 -42.65 -5.91
CA LYS A 53 -15.77 -42.06 -6.90
C LYS A 53 -15.06 -41.67 -8.20
N ASP A 54 -13.94 -40.97 -8.07
CA ASP A 54 -13.28 -40.24 -9.16
C ASP A 54 -11.88 -40.84 -9.47
N GLY A 55 -11.50 -41.95 -8.83
CA GLY A 55 -10.19 -42.59 -8.99
C GLY A 55 -9.01 -41.70 -8.56
N PRO A 56 -7.81 -41.90 -9.15
CA PRO A 56 -6.63 -41.08 -8.87
C PRO A 56 -6.84 -39.59 -9.18
N CYS A 57 -7.67 -39.27 -10.20
CA CYS A 57 -8.03 -37.90 -10.57
C CYS A 57 -8.70 -37.13 -9.42
N GLY A 58 -9.47 -37.82 -8.57
CA GLY A 58 -10.19 -37.25 -7.42
C GLY A 58 -9.30 -36.71 -6.29
N LEU A 59 -8.02 -37.13 -6.26
CA LEU A 59 -7.05 -36.71 -5.25
C LEU A 59 -6.24 -35.48 -5.66
N GLY A 60 -6.30 -35.11 -6.94
CA GLY A 60 -5.76 -33.85 -7.43
C GLY A 60 -6.53 -32.64 -6.90
N SER A 61 -5.85 -31.50 -6.81
CA SER A 61 -6.51 -30.23 -6.51
C SER A 61 -7.54 -29.89 -7.58
N ARG A 62 -8.83 -29.82 -7.19
CA ARG A 62 -9.93 -29.34 -8.06
C ARG A 62 -9.83 -27.87 -8.46
N LYS A 63 -8.86 -27.14 -7.89
CA LYS A 63 -8.55 -25.77 -8.30
C LYS A 63 -7.56 -25.72 -9.46
N ARG A 64 -6.91 -26.84 -9.82
CA ARG A 64 -6.05 -26.87 -11.01
C ARG A 64 -6.89 -26.70 -12.26
N GLY A 65 -6.41 -25.85 -13.18
CA GLY A 65 -7.13 -25.48 -14.40
C GLY A 65 -8.25 -24.46 -14.17
N CYS A 66 -8.64 -24.18 -12.94
CA CYS A 66 -9.68 -23.20 -12.63
C CYS A 66 -9.05 -21.81 -12.43
N SER A 67 -9.66 -20.79 -13.03
CA SER A 67 -9.39 -19.39 -12.70
C SER A 67 -9.64 -19.15 -11.21
N SER A 68 -8.81 -18.32 -10.57
CA SER A 68 -9.02 -17.96 -9.17
C SER A 68 -10.36 -17.25 -9.02
N ASN A 69 -11.11 -17.55 -7.95
CA ASN A 69 -12.34 -16.80 -7.63
C ASN A 69 -12.09 -15.30 -7.40
N ARG A 70 -10.83 -14.89 -7.22
CA ARG A 70 -10.39 -13.48 -7.07
C ARG A 70 -9.80 -12.91 -8.36
N GLN A 71 -9.83 -13.66 -9.46
CA GLN A 71 -9.33 -13.20 -10.74
C GLN A 71 -10.28 -12.14 -11.27
N LEU A 72 -9.70 -11.03 -11.71
CA LEU A 72 -10.48 -9.99 -12.37
C LEU A 72 -11.05 -10.54 -13.68
N PRO A 73 -12.22 -10.05 -14.13
CA PRO A 73 -12.76 -10.38 -15.43
C PRO A 73 -11.67 -10.24 -16.51
N PRO A 74 -11.59 -11.19 -17.46
CA PRO A 74 -10.59 -11.14 -18.51
C PRO A 74 -10.70 -9.80 -19.26
N GLY A 75 -9.57 -9.12 -19.46
CA GLY A 75 -9.50 -7.83 -20.14
C GLY A 75 -9.77 -6.59 -19.27
N LEU A 76 -10.36 -6.72 -18.08
CA LEU A 76 -10.58 -5.57 -17.20
C LEU A 76 -9.25 -4.96 -16.73
N GLU A 77 -8.29 -5.80 -16.37
CA GLU A 77 -6.96 -5.34 -15.95
C GLU A 77 -6.25 -4.59 -17.09
N SER A 78 -6.30 -5.10 -18.32
CA SER A 78 -5.73 -4.44 -19.49
C SER A 78 -6.38 -3.08 -19.75
N ARG A 79 -7.71 -2.99 -19.63
CA ARG A 79 -8.45 -1.73 -19.75
C ARG A 79 -8.03 -0.72 -18.69
N VAL A 80 -7.91 -1.15 -17.44
CA VAL A 80 -7.47 -0.29 -16.33
C VAL A 80 -6.03 0.17 -16.52
N ARG A 81 -5.13 -0.71 -16.96
CA ARG A 81 -3.74 -0.33 -17.29
C ARG A 81 -3.68 0.74 -18.37
N GLY A 82 -4.50 0.63 -19.42
CA GLY A 82 -4.59 1.64 -20.48
C GLY A 82 -5.09 2.98 -19.94
N LEU A 83 -6.22 2.99 -19.23
CA LEU A 83 -6.78 4.21 -18.64
C LEU A 83 -5.81 4.93 -17.70
N ILE A 84 -5.10 4.17 -16.85
CA ILE A 84 -4.11 4.76 -15.94
C ILE A 84 -2.96 5.38 -16.73
N ARG A 85 -2.46 4.69 -17.77
CA ARG A 85 -1.38 5.21 -18.62
C ARG A 85 -1.78 6.49 -19.34
N ASP A 86 -2.98 6.52 -19.91
CA ASP A 86 -3.39 7.56 -20.85
C ASP A 86 -3.97 8.80 -20.14
N SER A 87 -4.59 8.62 -18.97
CA SER A 87 -5.36 9.67 -18.31
C SER A 87 -4.95 9.97 -16.87
N TYR A 88 -4.20 9.09 -16.20
CA TYR A 88 -3.93 9.17 -14.75
C TYR A 88 -2.48 8.81 -14.39
N ALA A 89 -1.53 9.11 -15.25
CA ALA A 89 -0.12 8.70 -15.08
C ALA A 89 0.57 9.31 -13.85
N ASP A 90 0.12 10.50 -13.44
CA ASP A 90 0.61 11.27 -12.29
C ASP A 90 -0.16 10.96 -10.99
N PHE A 91 -1.21 10.14 -11.05
CA PHE A 91 -2.09 9.93 -9.91
C PHE A 91 -1.57 8.82 -9.00
N GLY A 92 -1.76 9.00 -7.68
CA GLY A 92 -1.55 7.93 -6.72
C GLY A 92 -2.64 6.85 -6.80
N PRO A 93 -2.41 5.64 -6.26
CA PRO A 93 -3.37 4.53 -6.33
C PRO A 93 -4.75 4.83 -5.75
N THR A 94 -4.83 5.71 -4.74
CA THR A 94 -6.10 6.14 -4.15
C THR A 94 -6.89 6.99 -5.14
N LEU A 95 -6.28 8.06 -5.65
CA LEU A 95 -6.94 9.00 -6.56
C LEU A 95 -7.27 8.33 -7.91
N ALA A 96 -6.39 7.46 -8.39
CA ALA A 96 -6.66 6.64 -9.58
C ALA A 96 -7.90 5.75 -9.37
N ALA A 97 -8.05 5.11 -8.20
CA ALA A 97 -9.23 4.29 -7.90
C ALA A 97 -10.51 5.13 -7.86
N GLU A 98 -10.46 6.33 -7.26
CA GLU A 98 -11.59 7.27 -7.23
C GLU A 98 -12.01 7.68 -8.65
N LYS A 99 -11.05 8.04 -9.52
CA LYS A 99 -11.38 8.43 -10.91
C LYS A 99 -11.82 7.28 -11.79
N LEU A 100 -11.29 6.08 -11.58
CA LEU A 100 -11.79 4.87 -12.25
C LEU A 100 -13.26 4.61 -11.90
N ARG A 101 -13.66 4.84 -10.65
CA ARG A 101 -15.05 4.73 -10.21
C ARG A 101 -15.92 5.85 -10.80
N GLU A 102 -15.53 7.11 -10.61
CA GLU A 102 -16.32 8.28 -11.00
C GLU A 102 -16.52 8.42 -12.51
N ARG A 103 -15.44 8.26 -13.30
CA ARG A 103 -15.45 8.59 -14.73
C ARG A 103 -15.63 7.39 -15.64
N HIS A 104 -15.30 6.18 -15.16
CA HIS A 104 -15.31 4.97 -15.98
C HIS A 104 -16.23 3.88 -15.45
N GLY A 105 -16.88 4.09 -14.29
CA GLY A 105 -17.77 3.10 -13.66
C GLY A 105 -17.05 1.82 -13.23
N ILE A 106 -15.72 1.86 -13.08
CA ILE A 106 -14.91 0.70 -12.71
C ILE A 106 -14.70 0.76 -11.20
N ASP A 107 -15.45 -0.06 -10.47
CA ASP A 107 -15.29 -0.17 -9.03
C ASP A 107 -14.22 -1.21 -8.67
N LEU A 108 -13.03 -0.74 -8.33
CA LEU A 108 -11.93 -1.57 -7.86
C LEU A 108 -11.44 -1.06 -6.51
N ALA A 109 -11.15 -2.00 -5.60
CA ALA A 109 -10.48 -1.67 -4.36
C ALA A 109 -9.11 -1.03 -4.63
N LYS A 110 -8.74 -0.05 -3.80
CA LYS A 110 -7.46 0.66 -3.86
C LYS A 110 -6.26 -0.28 -3.97
N GLU A 111 -6.24 -1.38 -3.21
CA GLU A 111 -5.11 -2.33 -3.26
C GLU A 111 -5.01 -3.09 -4.58
N THR A 112 -6.14 -3.34 -5.26
CA THR A 112 -6.13 -3.92 -6.60
C THR A 112 -5.53 -2.95 -7.61
N VAL A 113 -5.94 -1.69 -7.57
CA VAL A 113 -5.37 -0.63 -8.41
C VAL A 113 -3.88 -0.45 -8.14
N ARG A 114 -3.49 -0.41 -6.86
CA ARG A 114 -2.08 -0.33 -6.44
C ARG A 114 -1.25 -1.48 -7.00
N ARG A 115 -1.74 -2.72 -6.92
CA ARG A 115 -1.05 -3.89 -7.50
C ARG A 115 -0.88 -3.73 -9.01
N ILE A 116 -1.95 -3.39 -9.72
CA ILE A 116 -1.91 -3.18 -11.18
C ILE A 116 -0.89 -2.10 -11.55
N MET A 117 -0.85 -0.98 -10.81
CA MET A 117 0.10 0.10 -11.05
C MET A 117 1.56 -0.31 -10.78
N ILE A 118 1.80 -1.13 -9.76
CA ILE A 118 3.15 -1.67 -9.49
C ILE A 118 3.57 -2.62 -10.60
N ASP A 119 2.71 -3.56 -10.97
CA ASP A 119 2.98 -4.55 -12.00
C ASP A 119 3.18 -3.92 -13.39
N ALA A 120 2.54 -2.78 -13.64
CA ALA A 120 2.69 -1.99 -14.86
C ALA A 120 3.84 -0.95 -14.79
N GLY A 121 4.49 -0.79 -13.64
CA GLY A 121 5.60 0.16 -13.44
C GLY A 121 5.18 1.63 -13.25
N PHE A 122 3.87 1.93 -13.18
CA PHE A 122 3.37 3.29 -12.94
C PHE A 122 3.55 3.76 -11.50
N TRP A 123 3.71 2.82 -10.56
CA TRP A 123 3.85 3.17 -9.15
C TRP A 123 5.00 2.41 -8.49
N VAL A 124 5.99 3.16 -8.01
CA VAL A 124 7.10 2.60 -7.24
C VAL A 124 6.71 2.51 -5.75
N PRO A 125 6.74 1.30 -5.14
CA PRO A 125 6.53 1.12 -3.71
C PRO A 125 7.47 1.98 -2.88
N ARG A 126 6.98 2.56 -1.77
CA ARG A 126 7.77 3.47 -0.92
C ARG A 126 9.12 2.87 -0.48
N LYS A 127 9.17 1.57 -0.19
CA LYS A 127 10.40 0.85 0.21
C LYS A 127 11.48 0.81 -0.88
N LEU A 128 11.09 0.93 -2.15
CA LEU A 128 11.99 0.90 -3.30
C LEU A 128 12.33 2.29 -3.82
N ARG A 129 11.73 3.35 -3.26
CA ARG A 129 12.05 4.71 -3.66
C ARG A 129 13.44 5.07 -3.13
N PRO A 130 14.32 5.66 -3.96
CA PRO A 130 15.59 6.15 -3.47
C PRO A 130 15.35 7.19 -2.37
N PRO A 131 16.18 7.20 -1.31
CA PRO A 131 16.10 8.23 -0.29
C PRO A 131 16.28 9.61 -0.93
N LYS A 132 15.48 10.58 -0.49
CA LYS A 132 15.65 11.96 -0.95
C LYS A 132 16.99 12.44 -0.41
N VAL A 133 17.92 12.76 -1.32
CA VAL A 133 19.20 13.36 -0.93
C VAL A 133 18.91 14.80 -0.54
N HIS A 134 19.03 15.09 0.74
CA HIS A 134 19.01 16.46 1.25
C HIS A 134 20.43 16.99 1.17
N GLN A 135 20.71 17.84 0.18
CA GLN A 135 22.01 18.49 0.09
C GLN A 135 22.07 19.58 1.18
N PRO A 136 23.04 19.53 2.10
CA PRO A 136 23.26 20.63 3.03
C PRO A 136 23.71 21.84 2.21
N HIS A 137 23.08 23.00 2.42
CA HIS A 137 23.58 24.26 1.88
C HIS A 137 24.72 24.78 2.78
N ASN A 138 25.63 25.56 2.20
CA ASN A 138 26.63 26.27 2.99
C ASN A 138 25.97 27.47 3.68
N ARG A 139 26.29 27.66 4.97
CA ARG A 139 25.85 28.83 5.73
C ARG A 139 26.38 30.12 5.09
N ARG A 140 25.64 31.21 5.28
CA ARG A 140 26.07 32.57 4.94
C ARG A 140 27.32 32.99 5.72
N ALA A 141 28.02 34.01 5.22
CA ALA A 141 29.32 34.42 5.75
C ALA A 141 29.20 35.38 6.94
N CYS A 142 28.18 36.25 6.90
CA CYS A 142 27.97 37.30 7.90
C CYS A 142 26.56 37.26 8.50
N LEU A 143 26.45 37.78 9.73
CA LEU A 143 25.19 38.02 10.42
C LEU A 143 24.26 38.91 9.59
N GLY A 144 23.00 38.51 9.45
CA GLY A 144 21.94 39.27 8.78
C GLY A 144 21.89 39.08 7.26
N GLU A 145 22.83 38.35 6.65
CA GLU A 145 22.79 38.02 5.21
C GLU A 145 21.60 37.12 4.85
N LEU A 146 21.24 36.20 5.74
CA LEU A 146 20.05 35.37 5.62
C LEU A 146 19.48 35.08 7.01
N VAL A 147 18.22 35.47 7.22
CA VAL A 147 17.46 35.10 8.41
C VAL A 147 16.40 34.09 8.00
N GLN A 148 16.48 32.90 8.57
CA GLN A 148 15.47 31.86 8.43
C GLN A 148 14.33 32.14 9.41
N ILE A 149 13.11 32.16 8.89
CA ILE A 149 11.91 32.33 9.70
C ILE A 149 11.23 30.97 9.74
N ASP A 150 11.10 30.41 10.93
CA ASP A 150 10.36 29.18 11.17
C ASP A 150 9.18 29.43 12.12
N GLY A 151 8.14 28.62 11.98
CA GLY A 151 6.89 28.76 12.74
C GLY A 151 6.55 27.47 13.46
N SER A 152 6.38 27.54 14.78
CA SER A 152 6.00 26.40 15.61
C SER A 152 4.63 26.63 16.25
N ASP A 153 3.61 25.97 15.70
CA ASP A 153 2.24 25.97 16.23
C ASP A 153 2.13 25.02 17.42
N HIS A 154 1.85 25.57 18.61
CA HIS A 154 1.80 24.80 19.85
C HIS A 154 0.96 25.48 20.93
N ALA A 155 0.54 24.70 21.93
CA ALA A 155 -0.05 25.20 23.17
C ALA A 155 1.04 25.74 24.12
N TRP A 156 1.80 26.75 23.69
CA TRP A 156 2.95 27.31 24.42
C TRP A 156 2.62 27.78 25.84
N PHE A 157 1.36 28.12 26.10
CA PHE A 157 0.88 28.58 27.40
C PHE A 157 0.01 27.55 28.13
N GLU A 158 -0.02 26.30 27.65
CA GLU A 158 -0.85 25.22 28.19
C GLU A 158 -2.32 25.67 28.29
N ASP A 159 -2.92 25.60 29.48
CA ASP A 159 -4.33 25.98 29.71
C ASP A 159 -4.52 27.50 29.95
N ARG A 160 -3.44 28.30 29.95
CA ARG A 160 -3.50 29.74 30.28
C ARG A 160 -3.85 30.62 29.08
N ALA A 161 -3.68 30.12 27.87
CA ALA A 161 -4.08 30.81 26.64
C ALA A 161 -4.31 29.81 25.50
N PRO A 162 -5.05 30.18 24.44
CA PRO A 162 -5.17 29.37 23.24
C PRO A 162 -3.80 29.03 22.63
N ALA A 163 -3.74 27.92 21.89
CA ALA A 163 -2.57 27.59 21.07
C ALA A 163 -2.24 28.73 20.11
N CYS A 164 -0.95 28.98 19.93
CA CYS A 164 -0.44 30.06 19.10
C CYS A 164 0.84 29.61 18.38
N THR A 165 1.19 30.34 17.32
CA THR A 165 2.42 30.08 16.56
C THR A 165 3.54 30.95 17.12
N LEU A 166 4.65 30.32 17.54
CA LEU A 166 5.90 31.03 17.79
C LEU A 166 6.66 31.16 16.47
N LEU A 167 6.83 32.40 16.00
CA LEU A 167 7.74 32.71 14.90
C LEU A 167 9.14 32.92 15.46
N VAL A 168 10.10 32.18 14.91
CA VAL A 168 11.51 32.22 15.29
C VAL A 168 12.32 32.73 14.12
N PHE A 169 13.04 33.83 14.34
CA PHE A 169 13.98 34.37 13.37
C PHE A 169 15.39 33.90 13.77
N VAL A 170 15.99 33.06 12.93
CA VAL A 170 17.33 32.49 13.16
C VAL A 170 18.27 32.98 12.08
N ASP A 171 19.37 33.60 12.45
CA ASP A 171 20.43 33.94 11.51
C ASP A 171 21.15 32.68 11.02
N ASP A 172 21.28 32.54 9.70
CA ASP A 172 21.87 31.35 9.07
C ASP A 172 23.38 31.23 9.31
N ALA A 173 24.11 32.36 9.39
CA ALA A 173 25.56 32.36 9.59
C ALA A 173 25.95 31.94 11.03
N THR A 174 25.26 32.51 12.02
CA THR A 174 25.62 32.42 13.45
C THR A 174 24.70 31.52 14.28
N VAL A 175 23.53 31.12 13.75
CA VAL A 175 22.46 30.42 14.49
C VAL A 175 21.88 31.29 15.63
N ARG A 176 22.14 32.61 15.59
CA ARG A 176 21.63 33.53 16.60
C ARG A 176 20.11 33.66 16.45
N LEU A 177 19.39 33.52 17.56
CA LEU A 177 18.00 33.94 17.64
C LEU A 177 17.96 35.47 17.55
N MET A 178 17.39 35.96 16.47
CA MET A 178 17.29 37.38 16.16
C MET A 178 16.05 37.98 16.82
N GLU A 179 14.91 37.30 16.67
CA GLU A 179 13.62 37.75 17.17
C GLU A 179 12.70 36.54 17.41
N LEU A 180 11.80 36.68 18.38
CA LEU A 180 10.78 35.71 18.75
C LEU A 180 9.44 36.42 18.89
N LEU A 181 8.41 35.94 18.17
CA LEU A 181 7.09 36.57 18.19
C LEU A 181 5.99 35.51 18.30
N PHE A 182 5.07 35.68 19.26
CA PHE A 182 3.85 34.89 19.33
C PHE A 182 2.75 35.51 18.46
N THR A 183 2.13 34.71 17.60
CA THR A 183 1.00 35.13 16.75
C THR A 183 -0.19 34.19 16.94
N THR A 184 -1.39 34.75 16.82
CA THR A 184 -2.66 34.04 17.02
C THR A 184 -3.13 33.25 15.80
N ALA A 185 -2.46 33.33 14.64
CA ALA A 185 -2.83 32.57 13.45
C ALA A 185 -1.67 32.36 12.47
N SER A 186 -1.60 31.16 11.90
CA SER A 186 -0.65 30.74 10.86
C SER A 186 -1.00 31.32 9.49
N THR A 187 -0.94 32.65 9.35
CA THR A 187 -0.97 33.29 8.03
C THR A 187 0.16 34.31 7.96
N PRO A 188 1.11 34.21 7.01
CA PRO A 188 2.10 35.24 6.81
C PRO A 188 1.38 36.43 6.14
N THR A 189 0.87 37.36 6.95
CA THR A 189 0.53 38.69 6.45
C THR A 189 1.82 39.35 6.00
N ARG A 190 1.95 39.45 4.67
CA ARG A 190 2.91 40.27 3.95
C ARG A 190 3.05 41.64 4.64
N SER A 191 4.29 42.05 4.88
CA SER A 191 4.73 43.23 5.63
C SER A 191 3.85 44.47 5.35
N PRO A 192 3.51 45.30 6.35
CA PRO A 192 2.94 46.61 6.07
C PRO A 192 4.03 47.51 5.51
N SER A 193 3.98 47.77 4.20
CA SER A 193 4.67 48.92 3.62
C SER A 193 4.10 50.19 4.24
N SER A 194 5.00 51.06 4.70
CA SER A 194 4.80 52.49 4.97
C SER A 194 3.37 53.03 4.76
N ALA A 195 2.67 53.31 5.85
CA ALA A 195 1.59 54.29 5.86
C ALA A 195 2.04 55.47 6.72
N ALA A 196 2.32 56.57 6.03
CA ALA A 196 2.72 57.84 6.59
C ALA A 196 1.60 58.48 7.43
N CYS A 197 2.04 59.24 8.44
CA CYS A 197 1.50 60.50 8.94
C CYS A 197 -0.01 60.78 8.81
N SER A 198 -0.65 61.07 9.94
CA SER A 198 -1.06 62.46 10.27
C SER A 198 -1.55 62.58 11.73
N PRO A 199 -1.20 63.66 12.45
CA PRO A 199 -1.77 64.00 13.75
C PRO A 199 -3.03 64.86 13.57
N SER A 200 -4.04 64.70 14.43
CA SER A 200 -5.09 65.72 14.59
C SER A 200 -5.58 65.79 16.04
N SER A 201 -5.06 66.84 16.68
CA SER A 201 -5.67 67.72 17.67
C SER A 201 -7.18 67.55 17.97
N LYS A 202 -7.47 67.50 19.28
CA LYS A 202 -8.55 68.11 20.06
C LYS A 202 -9.99 68.14 19.50
N ALA A 203 -10.91 67.63 20.32
CA ALA A 203 -11.93 68.43 20.99
C ALA A 203 -12.09 67.91 22.42
#